data_AF-A0AAV4IMJ6-F1
#
_entry.id   AF-A0AAV4IMJ6-F1
#
_cell.length_a   1.000
_cell.length_b   1.000
_cell.length_c   1.000
_cell.angle_alpha   90.00
_cell.angle_beta   90.00
_cell.angle_gamma   90.00
#
_symmetry.space_group_name_H-M   'P 1'
#
loop_
_entity.id
_entity.type
_entity.pdbx_description
1 polymer ?
#
loop_
_entity_poly.entity_id
_entity_poly.type
_entity_poly.pdbx_seq_one_letter_code
_entity_poly.pdbx_strand_id
1 'polypeptide(L)'
;MAKRLGDIKLNQTVLFVCDIQERFRKAISCFEEISHISNRLTDVSRILDIPLIVTEQTHVCIQQTVIDLLNRDIEVHVVADAVSSRNQVDRIFALELLPDIENLRIPRLTFFPLA
;
A
#
# COMPACT_ATOMS: atom_id res chain seq x y z
N MET A 1 -8.64 18.36 18.16
CA MET A 1 -9.28 17.10 17.70
C MET A 1 -8.46 16.60 16.51
N ALA A 2 -8.01 15.35 16.50
CA ALA A 2 -7.25 14.83 15.37
C ALA A 2 -8.14 14.83 14.11
N LYS A 3 -7.68 15.46 13.02
CA LYS A 3 -8.37 15.39 11.74
C LYS A 3 -8.42 13.92 11.30
N ARG A 4 -9.57 13.47 10.78
CA ARG A 4 -9.78 12.09 10.31
C ARG A 4 -10.26 12.10 8.87
N LEU A 5 -9.85 11.10 8.10
CA LEU A 5 -10.41 10.78 6.79
C LEU A 5 -10.94 9.34 6.83
N GLY A 6 -12.26 9.19 6.98
CA GLY A 6 -12.85 7.90 7.34
C GLY A 6 -12.29 7.42 8.69
N ASP A 7 -11.73 6.21 8.70
CA ASP A 7 -11.09 5.64 9.89
C ASP A 7 -9.63 6.09 10.10
N ILE A 8 -9.03 6.76 9.11
CA ILE A 8 -7.61 7.15 9.15
C ILE A 8 -7.43 8.39 10.04
N LYS A 9 -6.56 8.28 11.06
CA LYS A 9 -6.17 9.39 11.94
C LYS A 9 -4.90 10.07 11.43
N LEU A 10 -5.03 11.26 10.86
CA LEU A 10 -3.93 11.91 10.10
C LEU A 10 -2.63 12.09 10.92
N ASN A 11 -2.71 12.29 12.23
CA ASN A 11 -1.55 12.50 13.10
C ASN A 11 -0.91 11.20 13.62
N GLN A 12 -1.44 10.03 13.27
CA GLN A 12 -0.96 8.71 13.69
C GLN A 12 -0.78 7.76 12.50
N THR A 13 -0.79 8.29 11.28
CA THR A 13 -0.67 7.51 10.05
C THR A 13 0.64 7.85 9.37
N VAL A 14 1.22 6.86 8.70
CA VAL A 14 2.35 7.01 7.78
C VAL A 14 1.97 6.34 6.46
N LEU A 15 2.30 6.97 5.33
CA LEU A 15 2.24 6.31 4.02
C LEU A 15 3.59 5.64 3.77
N PHE A 16 3.55 4.33 3.52
CA PHE A 16 4.74 3.54 3.21
C PHE A 16 4.68 3.05 1.77
N VAL A 17 5.58 3.55 0.92
CA VAL A 17 5.70 3.17 -0.50
C VAL A 17 6.94 2.30 -0.67
N CYS A 18 6.75 1.10 -1.18
CA CYS A 18 7.79 0.10 -1.30
C CYS A 18 7.95 -0.35 -2.75
N ASP A 19 9.19 -0.43 -3.24
CA ASP A 19 9.58 -1.13 -4.47
C ASP A 19 8.98 -0.66 -5.80
N ILE A 20 8.54 0.59 -5.87
CA ILE A 20 8.14 1.21 -7.14
C ILE A 20 9.40 1.70 -7.86
N GLN A 21 10.00 0.81 -8.65
CA GLN A 21 11.25 1.07 -9.35
C GLN A 21 11.12 0.87 -10.85
N GLU A 22 11.71 1.76 -11.64
CA GLU A 22 11.65 1.71 -13.11
C GLU A 22 12.19 0.39 -13.68
N ARG A 23 13.20 -0.21 -13.03
CA ARG A 23 13.75 -1.53 -13.42
C ARG A 23 12.71 -2.65 -13.42
N PHE A 24 11.64 -2.51 -12.64
CA PHE A 24 10.57 -3.48 -12.53
C PHE A 24 9.43 -3.27 -13.52
N ARG A 25 9.48 -2.21 -14.33
CA ARG A 25 8.44 -1.86 -15.31
C ARG A 25 8.03 -3.00 -16.23
N LYS A 26 8.99 -3.81 -16.67
CA LYS A 26 8.75 -4.97 -17.55
C LYS A 26 8.44 -6.26 -16.78
N ALA A 27 8.79 -6.31 -15.50
CA ALA A 27 8.72 -7.51 -14.69
C ALA A 27 7.43 -7.60 -13.87
N ILE A 28 6.82 -6.46 -13.50
CA ILE A 28 5.63 -6.39 -12.65
C ILE A 28 4.38 -6.22 -13.51
N SER A 29 3.35 -7.01 -13.19
CA SER A 29 2.04 -6.88 -13.84
C SER A 29 1.40 -5.53 -13.49
N CYS A 30 0.84 -4.85 -14.49
CA CYS A 30 0.15 -3.56 -14.33
C CYS A 30 0.99 -2.43 -13.71
N PHE A 31 2.31 -2.42 -13.93
CA PHE A 31 3.24 -1.43 -13.32
C PHE A 31 2.77 0.03 -13.47
N GLU A 32 2.29 0.42 -14.65
CA GLU A 32 1.82 1.78 -14.92
C GLU A 32 0.62 2.17 -14.04
N GLU A 33 -0.33 1.25 -13.87
CA GLU A 33 -1.53 1.48 -13.05
C GLU A 33 -1.16 1.63 -11.57
N ILE A 34 -0.28 0.77 -11.07
CA ILE A 34 0.19 0.82 -9.68
C ILE A 34 1.00 2.09 -9.43
N SER A 35 1.86 2.47 -10.37
CA SER A 35 2.63 3.70 -10.29
C SER A 35 1.69 4.90 -10.25
N HIS A 36 0.68 4.92 -11.12
CA HIS A 36 -0.33 5.98 -11.16
C HIS A 36 -1.11 6.08 -9.83
N ILE A 37 -1.61 4.97 -9.29
CA ILE A 37 -2.35 4.96 -8.03
C ILE A 37 -1.44 5.36 -6.85
N SER A 38 -0.20 4.89 -6.85
CA SER A 38 0.79 5.25 -5.82
C SER A 38 1.16 6.72 -5.85
N ASN A 39 1.21 7.34 -7.04
CA ASN A 39 1.38 8.79 -7.17
C ASN A 39 0.18 9.54 -6.56
N ARG A 40 -1.05 9.08 -6.81
CA ARG A 40 -2.25 9.68 -6.18
C ARG A 40 -2.21 9.57 -4.66
N LEU A 41 -1.79 8.43 -4.12
CA LEU A 41 -1.62 8.25 -2.66
C LEU A 41 -0.53 9.19 -2.11
N THR A 42 0.55 9.40 -2.85
CA THR A 42 1.63 10.33 -2.51
C THR A 42 1.17 11.79 -2.53
N ASP A 43 0.27 12.15 -3.46
CA ASP A 43 -0.33 13.48 -3.47
C ASP A 43 -1.27 13.68 -2.28
N VAL A 44 -2.06 12.67 -1.95
CA VAL A 44 -2.95 12.68 -0.78
C VAL A 44 -2.13 12.79 0.51
N SER A 45 -1.01 12.08 0.65
CA SER A 45 -0.18 12.20 1.86
C SER A 45 0.37 13.60 2.04
N ARG A 46 0.77 14.26 0.94
CA ARG A 46 1.21 15.67 0.95
C ARG A 46 0.08 16.62 1.33
N ILE A 47 -1.13 16.44 0.78
CA ILE A 47 -2.28 17.31 1.07
C ILE A 47 -2.72 17.19 2.53
N LEU A 48 -2.59 16.00 3.11
CA LEU A 48 -3.06 15.68 4.46
C LEU A 48 -1.97 15.76 5.53
N ASP A 49 -0.75 16.19 5.17
CA ASP A 49 0.42 16.23 6.05
C ASP A 49 0.73 14.86 6.71
N ILE A 50 0.49 13.77 5.98
CA ILE A 50 0.83 12.42 6.42
C ILE A 50 2.30 12.16 6.05
N PRO A 51 3.15 11.76 7.02
CA PRO A 51 4.53 11.35 6.75
C PRO A 51 4.61 10.28 5.65
N LEU A 52 5.53 10.43 4.72
CA LEU A 52 5.80 9.49 3.62
C LEU A 52 7.17 8.85 3.81
N ILE A 53 7.21 7.51 3.77
CA ILE A 53 8.43 6.71 3.75
C ILE A 53 8.48 5.97 2.41
N VAL A 54 9.62 6.05 1.72
CA VAL A 54 9.85 5.35 0.46
C VAL A 54 11.08 4.45 0.60
N THR A 55 10.98 3.20 0.15
CA THR A 55 12.09 2.24 0.22
C THR A 55 12.38 1.58 -1.12
N GLU A 56 13.65 1.25 -1.34
CA GLU A 56 14.11 0.35 -2.40
C GLU A 56 14.44 -1.01 -1.78
N GLN A 57 13.82 -2.09 -2.26
CA GLN A 57 14.18 -3.44 -1.87
C GLN A 57 14.70 -4.28 -3.03
N THR A 58 15.48 -5.27 -2.62
CA THR A 58 16.08 -6.25 -3.52
C THR A 58 15.59 -7.69 -3.23
N HIS A 59 14.79 -7.95 -2.17
CA HIS A 59 14.08 -9.25 -1.98
C HIS A 59 13.08 -9.25 -0.79
N VAL A 60 11.81 -9.61 -1.04
CA VAL A 60 10.74 -10.07 -0.10
C VAL A 60 10.41 -9.17 1.11
N CYS A 61 9.49 -8.18 1.00
CA CYS A 61 9.06 -7.46 2.22
C CYS A 61 7.62 -7.01 2.41
N ILE A 62 6.68 -6.94 1.45
CA ILE A 62 5.37 -6.38 1.82
C ILE A 62 4.64 -7.24 2.87
N GLN A 63 4.56 -8.56 2.65
CA GLN A 63 3.89 -9.46 3.59
C GLN A 63 4.59 -9.47 4.96
N GLN A 64 5.93 -9.54 4.99
CA GLN A 64 6.68 -9.57 6.25
C GLN A 64 6.58 -8.24 7.00
N THR A 65 6.68 -7.10 6.30
CA THR A 65 6.51 -5.77 6.91
C THR A 65 5.10 -5.63 7.49
N VAL A 66 4.07 -6.08 6.79
CA VAL A 66 2.69 -6.07 7.30
C VAL A 66 2.59 -6.94 8.55
N ILE A 67 3.06 -8.19 8.51
CA ILE A 67 3.04 -9.09 9.69
C ILE A 67 3.79 -8.47 10.88
N ASP A 68 4.97 -7.89 10.66
CA ASP A 68 5.78 -7.29 11.70
C ASP A 68 5.12 -6.05 12.32
N LEU A 69 4.40 -5.25 11.52
CA LEU A 69 3.60 -4.11 12.00
C LEU A 69 2.39 -4.57 12.80
N LEU A 70 1.69 -5.60 12.33
CA LEU A 70 0.54 -6.17 13.01
C LEU A 70 0.91 -6.77 14.36
N ASN A 71 2.08 -7.43 14.45
CA ASN A 71 2.65 -7.93 15.72
C ASN A 71 2.98 -6.81 16.74
N ARG A 72 2.93 -5.54 16.33
CA ARG A 72 3.16 -4.37 17.19
C ARG A 72 1.86 -3.59 17.48
N ASP A 73 0.70 -4.17 17.21
CA ASP A 73 -0.63 -3.54 17.34
C ASP A 73 -0.77 -2.25 16.52
N ILE A 74 -0.06 -2.16 15.39
CA ILE A 74 -0.19 -1.06 14.44
C ILE A 74 -1.31 -1.40 13.45
N GLU A 75 -2.23 -0.46 13.27
CA GLU A 75 -3.26 -0.54 12.24
C GLU A 75 -2.64 -0.41 10.85
N VAL A 76 -2.83 -1.42 10.00
CA VAL A 76 -2.24 -1.49 8.67
C VAL A 76 -3.33 -1.46 7.61
N HIS A 77 -3.15 -0.58 6.63
CA HIS A 77 -4.00 -0.50 5.45
C HIS A 77 -3.19 -0.89 4.21
N VAL A 78 -3.55 -1.99 3.56
CA VAL A 78 -2.93 -2.43 2.30
C VAL A 78 -3.84 -2.05 1.15
N VAL A 79 -3.49 -1.01 0.40
CA VAL A 79 -4.27 -0.59 -0.77
C VAL A 79 -4.07 -1.61 -1.89
N ALA A 80 -5.03 -2.52 -2.09
CA ALA A 80 -4.86 -3.65 -3.01
C ALA A 80 -4.56 -3.22 -4.45
N ASP A 81 -5.06 -2.07 -4.88
CA ASP A 81 -4.85 -1.55 -6.24
C ASP A 81 -3.46 -0.91 -6.41
N ALA A 82 -2.75 -0.64 -5.31
CA ALA A 82 -1.38 -0.15 -5.30
C ALA A 82 -0.35 -1.27 -5.03
N VAL A 83 -0.76 -2.54 -5.08
CA VAL A 83 0.10 -3.70 -4.81
C VAL A 83 0.11 -4.65 -6.01
N SER A 84 1.29 -5.15 -6.36
CA SER A 84 1.44 -6.14 -7.42
C SER A 84 2.64 -7.06 -7.24
N SER A 85 2.74 -8.02 -8.14
CA SER A 85 3.80 -9.01 -8.23
C SER A 85 4.15 -9.27 -9.69
N ARG A 86 5.24 -10.01 -9.91
CA ARG A 86 5.63 -10.48 -11.25
C ARG A 86 4.60 -11.44 -11.83
N ASN A 87 3.97 -12.22 -10.97
CA ASN A 87 2.90 -13.16 -11.29
C ASN A 87 1.60 -12.74 -10.58
N GLN A 88 0.50 -12.66 -11.32
CA GLN A 88 -0.80 -12.28 -10.77
C GLN A 88 -1.33 -13.31 -9.77
N VAL A 89 -1.01 -14.59 -9.94
CA VAL A 89 -1.39 -15.65 -8.99
C VAL A 89 -0.73 -15.41 -7.63
N ASP A 90 0.56 -15.09 -7.62
CA ASP A 90 1.29 -14.78 -6.39
C ASP A 90 0.72 -13.54 -5.69
N ARG A 91 0.27 -12.53 -6.45
CA ARG A 91 -0.41 -11.35 -5.89
C ARG A 91 -1.72 -11.74 -5.20
N ILE A 92 -2.55 -12.56 -5.85
CA ILE A 92 -3.84 -13.00 -5.30
C ILE A 92 -3.61 -13.77 -4.00
N PHE A 93 -2.74 -14.78 -4.03
CA PHE A 93 -2.40 -15.55 -2.84
C PHE A 93 -1.80 -14.67 -1.75
N ALA A 94 -0.90 -13.74 -2.08
CA ALA A 94 -0.30 -12.86 -1.08
C ALA A 94 -1.35 -12.00 -0.37
N LEU A 95 -2.40 -11.53 -1.06
CA LEU A 95 -3.49 -10.78 -0.47
C LEU A 95 -4.45 -11.67 0.33
N GLU A 96 -4.71 -12.91 -0.12
CA GLU A 96 -5.57 -13.88 0.57
C GLU A 96 -4.90 -14.51 1.81
N LEU A 97 -3.57 -14.64 1.80
CA LEU A 97 -2.77 -15.14 2.92
C LEU A 97 -2.57 -14.12 4.03
N LEU A 98 -2.96 -12.86 3.82
CA LEU A 98 -2.92 -11.87 4.88
C LEU A 98 -3.90 -12.27 5.99
N PRO A 99 -3.48 -12.21 7.26
CA PRO A 99 -4.33 -12.66 8.35
C PRO A 99 -5.56 -11.76 8.48
N ASP A 100 -6.74 -12.37 8.62
CA ASP A 100 -7.99 -11.65 8.90
C ASP A 100 -8.01 -11.25 10.38
N ILE A 101 -7.38 -10.12 10.68
CA ILE A 101 -7.27 -9.56 12.03
C ILE A 101 -7.83 -8.14 12.05
N GLU A 102 -8.36 -7.74 13.20
CA GLU A 102 -9.06 -6.45 13.37
C GLU A 102 -8.25 -5.23 12.91
N ASN A 103 -6.92 -5.32 12.99
CA ASN A 103 -5.99 -4.24 12.67
C ASN A 103 -5.54 -4.21 11.20
N LEU A 104 -6.04 -5.09 10.32
CA LEU A 104 -5.72 -5.09 8.90
C LEU A 104 -6.94 -4.71 8.05
N ARG A 105 -6.78 -3.73 7.17
CA ARG A 105 -7.78 -3.38 6.16
C ARG A 105 -7.19 -3.39 4.76
N ILE A 106 -7.95 -3.91 3.80
CA ILE A 106 -7.53 -4.03 2.39
C ILE A 106 -8.50 -3.23 1.49
N PRO A 107 -8.42 -1.88 1.49
CA PRO A 107 -9.29 -1.07 0.64
C PRO A 107 -8.96 -1.25 -0.84
N ARG A 108 -10.01 -1.30 -1.66
CA ARG A 108 -9.93 -1.11 -3.12
C ARG A 108 -10.44 0.30 -3.46
N LEU A 109 -9.62 1.07 -4.16
CA LEU A 109 -9.87 2.42 -4.64
C LEU A 109 -10.63 2.45 -5.97
N THR A 110 -11.11 1.31 -6.47
CA THR A 110 -11.97 1.20 -7.66
C THR A 110 -13.27 2.01 -7.50
N PHE A 111 -13.18 3.33 -7.62
CA PHE A 111 -14.26 4.32 -7.72
C PHE A 111 -13.83 5.66 -8.34
N PHE A 112 -12.61 5.80 -8.87
CA PHE A 112 -12.27 6.94 -9.72
C PHE A 112 -11.95 6.44 -11.13
N PRO A 113 -12.79 6.74 -12.14
CA PRO A 113 -12.42 6.47 -13.52
C PRO A 113 -11.11 7.19 -13.82
N LEU A 114 -10.17 6.44 -14.39
CA LEU A 114 -8.98 6.98 -15.04
C LEU A 114 -9.47 7.91 -16.15
N ALA A 115 -9.45 9.22 -15.88
CA ALA A 115 -9.67 10.27 -16.87
C ALA A 115 -8.32 10.79 -17.36
#